data_AF-A0A5C6XJX4-F1
#
_entry.id   AF-A0A5C6XJX4-F1
#
_cell.length_a   1.000
_cell.length_b   1.000
_cell.length_c   1.000
_cell.angle_alpha   90.00
_cell.angle_beta   90.00
_cell.angle_gamma   90.00
#
_symmetry.space_group_name_H-M   'P 1'
#
loop_
_entity.id
_entity.type
_entity.pdbx_description
1 polymer ?
#
loop_
_entity_poly.entity_id
_entity_poly.type
_entity_poly.pdbx_seq_one_letter_code
_entity_poly.pdbx_strand_id
1 'polypeptide(L)' 'MKNQLKKNWKIFLLASLTLGLAPFSPPHIWGKIQWFLGGNAFSVENGMHLKDWFDVLLHGTPWVLLLISGFLNIPKKK' A
#
# COMPACT_ATOMS: atom_id res chain seq x y z
N MET A 1 -10.79 17.47 -2.74
CA MET A 1 -9.97 16.23 -2.79
C MET A 1 -8.48 16.47 -3.08
N LYS A 2 -8.05 16.95 -4.26
CA LYS A 2 -6.59 17.09 -4.60
C LYS A 2 -5.78 17.90 -3.58
N ASN A 3 -6.32 19.02 -3.08
CA ASN A 3 -5.63 19.85 -2.07
C ASN A 3 -5.46 19.12 -0.72
N GLN A 4 -6.43 18.28 -0.32
CA GLN A 4 -6.32 17.48 0.90
C GLN A 4 -5.23 16.42 0.74
N LEU A 5 -5.17 15.74 -0.41
CA LEU A 5 -4.12 14.76 -0.69
C LEU A 5 -2.73 15.42 -0.63
N LYS A 6 -2.55 16.59 -1.26
CA LYS A 6 -1.27 17.32 -1.22
C LYS A 6 -0.85 17.70 0.21
N LYS A 7 -1.76 18.29 0.99
CA LYS A 7 -1.47 18.79 2.35
C LYS A 7 -1.21 17.66 3.36
N ASN A 8 -1.91 16.54 3.23
CA ASN A 8 -1.89 15.45 4.21
C ASN A 8 -0.85 14.36 3.91
N TRP A 9 0.13 14.62 3.03
CA TRP A 9 1.15 13.63 2.64
C TRP A 9 1.90 13.03 3.84
N LYS A 10 2.13 13.82 4.91
CA LYS A 10 2.76 13.36 6.16
C LYS A 10 1.93 12.30 6.89
N ILE A 11 0.60 12.41 6.86
CA ILE A 11 -0.29 11.41 7.46
C ILE A 11 -0.19 10.11 6.67
N PHE A 12 -0.16 10.18 5.33
CA PHE A 12 0.02 8.98 4.50
C PHE A 12 1.41 8.36 4.68
N LEU A 13 2.44 9.18 4.88
CA LEU A 13 3.78 8.69 5.22
C LEU A 13 3.76 7.95 6.55
N LEU A 14 3.21 8.57 7.61
CA LEU A 14 3.13 7.95 8.93
C LEU A 14 2.29 6.66 8.88
N ALA A 15 1.15 6.67 8.21
CA ALA A 15 0.30 5.50 8.04
C ALA A 15 1.00 4.38 7.26
N SER A 16 1.81 4.73 6.25
CA SER A 16 2.60 3.75 5.48
C SER A 16 3.68 3.12 6.35
N LEU A 17 4.41 3.93 7.12
CA LEU A 17 5.48 3.47 8.00
C LEU A 17 4.97 2.76 9.27
N THR A 18 3.66 2.81 9.55
CA THR A 18 3.04 2.13 10.70
C THR A 18 2.11 1.02 10.23
N LEU A 19 0.85 1.35 9.92
CA LEU A 19 -0.14 0.41 9.44
C LEU A 19 0.33 -0.31 8.18
N GLY A 20 0.91 0.40 7.21
CA GLY A 20 1.35 -0.20 5.94
C GLY A 20 2.51 -1.19 6.06
N LEU A 21 3.31 -1.11 7.12
CA LEU A 21 4.41 -2.03 7.40
C LEU A 21 4.06 -3.07 8.48
N ALA A 22 2.89 -3.01 9.09
CA ALA A 22 2.52 -3.94 10.16
C ALA A 22 2.25 -5.36 9.63
N PRO A 23 2.61 -6.41 10.40
CA PRO A 23 3.58 -6.40 11.50
C PRO A 23 5.00 -6.18 10.97
N PHE A 24 5.89 -5.51 11.70
CA PHE A 24 7.16 -5.03 11.12
C PHE A 24 8.18 -6.11 10.72
N SER A 25 7.96 -7.37 11.07
CA SER A 25 8.92 -8.46 10.82
C SER A 25 8.22 -9.84 10.75
N PRO A 26 7.85 -10.33 9.56
CA PRO A 26 7.79 -9.65 8.25
C PRO A 26 6.47 -8.87 8.03
N PRO A 27 6.49 -7.73 7.32
CA PRO A 27 5.27 -7.00 6.92
C PRO A 27 4.26 -7.86 6.18
N HIS A 28 2.97 -7.70 6.47
CA HIS A 28 1.92 -8.41 5.73
C HIS A 28 2.02 -8.13 4.23
N ILE A 29 2.25 -6.87 3.86
CA ILE A 29 2.39 -6.45 2.46
C ILE A 29 3.52 -7.19 1.73
N TRP A 30 4.59 -7.59 2.43
CA TRP A 30 5.72 -8.31 1.84
C TRP A 30 5.31 -9.68 1.31
N GLY A 31 4.66 -10.48 2.16
CA GLY A 31 4.15 -11.79 1.75
C GLY A 31 3.14 -11.70 0.60
N LYS A 32 2.29 -10.67 0.60
CA LYS A 32 1.32 -10.48 -0.49
C LYS A 32 2.00 -10.13 -1.81
N ILE A 33 3.03 -9.28 -1.80
CA ILE A 33 3.84 -9.00 -3.00
C ILE A 33 4.45 -10.29 -3.55
N GLN A 34 5.02 -11.14 -2.69
CA GLN A 34 5.57 -12.43 -3.12
C GLN A 34 4.51 -13.34 -3.73
N TRP A 35 3.29 -13.36 -3.19
CA TRP A 35 2.17 -14.11 -3.75
C TRP A 35 1.75 -13.61 -5.14
N PHE A 36 1.74 -12.29 -5.37
CA PHE A 36 1.49 -11.74 -6.71
C PHE A 36 2.60 -12.11 -7.69
N LEU A 37 3.87 -11.95 -7.30
CA LEU A 37 5.02 -12.26 -8.15
C LEU A 37 5.13 -13.76 -8.45
N GLY A 38 4.70 -14.62 -7.52
CA GLY A 38 4.68 -16.07 -7.70
C GLY A 38 3.50 -16.61 -8.52
N GLY A 39 2.58 -15.75 -8.98
CA GLY A 39 1.40 -16.15 -9.78
C GLY A 39 0.31 -16.87 -8.99
N ASN A 40 0.47 -17.05 -7.68
CA ASN A 40 -0.46 -17.81 -6.85
C ASN A 40 -1.69 -16.99 -6.43
N ALA A 41 -1.63 -15.66 -6.49
CA ALA A 41 -2.67 -14.77 -5.96
C ALA A 41 -4.10 -15.13 -6.41
N PHE A 42 -4.26 -15.59 -7.65
CA PHE A 42 -5.55 -15.95 -8.26
C PHE A 42 -5.67 -17.46 -8.58
N SER A 43 -4.77 -18.28 -8.06
CA SER A 43 -4.82 -19.73 -8.25
C SER A 43 -6.10 -20.30 -7.61
N VAL A 44 -6.69 -21.31 -8.24
CA VAL A 44 -7.88 -22.01 -7.68
C VAL A 44 -7.48 -22.81 -6.43
N GLU A 45 -6.29 -23.40 -6.44
CA GLU A 45 -5.83 -24.28 -5.35
C GLU A 45 -5.05 -23.52 -4.27
N ASN A 46 -4.22 -22.55 -4.68
CA ASN A 46 -3.30 -21.82 -3.80
C ASN A 46 -3.57 -20.31 -3.77
N GLY A 47 -4.80 -19.92 -4.11
CA GLY A 47 -5.26 -18.54 -4.17
C GLY A 47 -5.24 -17.83 -2.82
N MET A 48 -5.27 -16.51 -2.88
CA MET A 48 -5.47 -15.69 -1.69
C MET A 48 -6.87 -15.91 -1.09
N HIS A 49 -6.94 -16.06 0.23
CA HIS A 49 -8.21 -15.99 0.94
C HIS A 49 -8.67 -14.53 1.11
N LEU A 50 -9.94 -14.34 1.47
CA LEU A 50 -10.52 -13.01 1.67
C LEU A 50 -9.71 -12.16 2.67
N LYS A 51 -9.20 -12.77 3.75
CA LYS A 51 -8.34 -12.07 4.73
C LYS A 51 -7.05 -11.55 4.09
N ASP A 52 -6.49 -12.28 3.14
CA ASP A 52 -5.24 -11.90 2.48
C ASP A 52 -5.47 -10.73 1.52
N TRP A 53 -6.62 -10.73 0.84
CA TRP A 53 -7.07 -9.56 0.08
C TRP A 53 -7.33 -8.34 0.96
N PHE A 54 -7.90 -8.56 2.15
CA PHE A 54 -8.07 -7.50 3.13
C PHE A 54 -6.71 -6.95 3.61
N ASP A 55 -5.72 -7.79 3.85
CA ASP A 55 -4.35 -7.35 4.17
C ASP A 55 -3.76 -6.50 3.04
N VAL A 56 -3.92 -6.92 1.76
CA VAL A 56 -3.47 -6.11 0.60
C VAL A 56 -4.11 -4.73 0.62
N LEU A 57 -5.44 -4.67 0.83
CA LEU A 57 -6.17 -3.41 0.88
C LEU A 57 -5.71 -2.56 2.06
N LEU A 58 -5.74 -3.10 3.28
CA LEU A 58 -5.48 -2.38 4.52
C LEU A 58 -4.04 -1.87 4.58
N HIS A 59 -3.07 -2.74 4.29
CA HIS A 59 -1.65 -2.39 4.37
C HIS A 59 -1.17 -1.66 3.11
N GLY A 60 -1.77 -1.90 1.94
CA GLY A 60 -1.42 -1.25 0.68
C GLY A 60 -2.01 0.16 0.51
N THR A 61 -3.19 0.44 1.07
CA THR A 61 -3.87 1.74 0.89
C THR A 61 -3.02 2.94 1.33
N PRO A 62 -2.35 2.94 2.50
CA PRO A 62 -1.47 4.04 2.91
C PRO A 62 -0.37 4.35 1.87
N TRP A 63 0.24 3.32 1.29
CA TRP A 63 1.29 3.48 0.27
C TRP A 63 0.75 4.09 -1.02
N VAL A 64 -0.42 3.64 -1.49
CA VAL A 64 -1.06 4.21 -2.69
C VAL A 64 -1.36 5.69 -2.48
N LEU A 65 -1.92 6.05 -1.32
CA LEU A 65 -2.21 7.45 -0.97
C LEU A 65 -0.93 8.29 -0.86
N LEU A 66 0.14 7.74 -0.28
CA LEU A 66 1.45 8.38 -0.20
C LEU A 66 2.03 8.64 -1.59
N LEU A 67 2.00 7.67 -2.49
CA LEU A 67 2.49 7.81 -3.87
C LEU A 67 1.70 8.90 -4.61
N ILE A 68 0.37 8.83 -4.60
CA ILE A 68 -0.50 9.84 -5.24
C ILE A 68 -0.18 11.24 -4.69
N SER A 69 -0.07 11.36 -3.37
CA SER A 69 0.26 12.63 -2.72
C SER A 69 1.66 13.13 -3.09
N GLY A 70 2.64 12.23 -3.15
CA GLY A 70 4.00 12.52 -3.60
C GLY A 70 4.03 13.08 -5.01
N PHE A 71 3.39 12.40 -5.98
CA PHE A 71 3.26 12.87 -7.36
C PHE A 71 2.61 14.25 -7.45
N LEU A 72 1.56 14.50 -6.65
CA LEU A 72 0.89 15.79 -6.61
C LEU A 72 1.75 16.91 -6.01
N ASN A 73 2.73 16.59 -5.16
CA ASN A 73 3.65 17.53 -4.52
C ASN A 73 4.93 17.78 -5.33
N ILE A 74 5.17 17.04 -6.42
CA ILE A 74 6.32 17.31 -7.30
C ILE A 74 6.18 18.74 -7.86
N PRO A 75 7.16 19.63 -7.61
CA PRO A 75 7.13 20.97 -8.17
C PRO A 75 7.25 20.87 -9.69
N LYS A 76 6.32 21.50 -10.41
CA LYS A 76 6.43 21.61 -11.86
C LYS A 76 7.59 22.56 -12.17
N LYS A 77 8.62 22.07 -12.88
CA LYS A 77 9.55 22.97 -13.55
C LYS A 77 8.74 23.80 -14.55
N LYS A 78 8.91 25.12 -14.49
CA LYS A 78 8.39 26.04 -15.50
C LYS A 78 9.14 25.85 -16.80
#